data_AF-A0A327VPC1-F1
#
_entry.id   AF-A0A327VPC1-F1
#
_cell.length_a   1.000
_cell.length_b   1.000
_cell.length_c   1.000
_cell.angle_alpha   90.00
_cell.angle_beta   90.00
_cell.angle_gamma   90.00
#
_symmetry.space_group_name_H-M   'P 1'
#
loop_
_entity.id
_entity.type
_entity.pdbx_description
1 polymer ?
#
loop_
_entity_poly.entity_id
_entity_poly.type
_entity_poly.pdbx_seq_one_letter_code
_entity_poly.pdbx_strand_id
1 'polypeptide(L)'
;MTATGSSATRVALLMRDAGRLEAGRDSRRRGVQDVAPPRPSTLKFAELGSFLAARRAEVTPEQVGLPGGGSRRLTGLRREEVAMLAGIGASWYAWIEQGRAKNVSLEILEAIAHVLRLNEVECLHMMRLAGYAVPRRPRNPVDDDRRLAMRVVDSFLSKPAYFMDRYWDVLAANSLATRLLGFEGANHNYLESLFLDPRAPDRFADWERVADEAVARFRTQSGEYLGDPRLAALTQHLREGSAVFADLWERHRFGDGTQVTQVLTHPGLGQVSLSHICLDFAARPGLQLILLDPQSGAVADRLARWAQDAPLPEAGVRVPA
;
A
#
# COMPACT_ATOMS: atom_id res chain seq x y z
N MET A 1 6.20 32.19 -62.06
CA MET A 1 7.32 31.26 -62.29
C MET A 1 7.71 30.72 -60.91
N THR A 2 6.97 29.76 -60.36
CA THR A 2 7.22 28.28 -60.41
C THR A 2 8.54 27.93 -59.72
N ALA A 3 8.63 27.12 -58.66
CA ALA A 3 7.88 25.93 -58.22
C ALA A 3 7.91 25.86 -56.66
N THR A 4 6.99 25.32 -55.85
CA THR A 4 5.99 24.22 -55.88
C THR A 4 6.55 22.80 -55.84
N GLY A 5 6.29 22.10 -54.73
CA GLY A 5 6.49 20.65 -54.48
C GLY A 5 6.76 20.42 -52.99
N SER A 6 5.78 20.23 -52.10
CA SER A 6 4.83 19.12 -51.95
C SER A 6 5.46 17.73 -51.82
N SER A 7 5.15 17.08 -50.70
CA SER A 7 4.88 15.64 -50.49
C SER A 7 5.64 15.13 -49.25
N ALA A 8 5.00 15.00 -48.08
CA ALA A 8 4.11 13.87 -47.75
C ALA A 8 4.69 12.54 -48.24
N THR A 9 5.18 11.70 -47.29
CA THR A 9 5.52 10.26 -47.39
C THR A 9 6.83 9.98 -46.66
N ARG A 10 6.78 9.76 -45.34
CA ARG A 10 7.80 8.96 -44.63
C ARG A 10 7.24 8.21 -43.42
N VAL A 11 6.03 7.68 -43.59
CA VAL A 11 5.47 6.57 -42.80
C VAL A 11 5.26 5.43 -43.79
N ALA A 12 6.26 4.55 -43.92
CA ALA A 12 6.20 3.20 -44.50
C ALA A 12 7.60 2.80 -45.02
N LEU A 13 8.49 2.39 -44.12
CA LEU A 13 9.59 1.47 -44.48
C LEU A 13 10.23 0.94 -43.19
N LEU A 14 9.83 -0.24 -42.74
CA LEU A 14 10.62 -1.21 -41.94
C LEU A 14 9.73 -2.38 -41.51
N MET A 15 9.06 -3.02 -42.48
CA MET A 15 8.50 -4.36 -42.33
C MET A 15 8.47 -5.00 -43.72
N ARG A 16 9.52 -5.75 -44.04
CA ARG A 16 9.53 -6.89 -44.98
C ARG A 16 10.97 -7.41 -45.07
N ASP A 17 11.26 -8.44 -44.30
CA ASP A 17 11.75 -9.66 -44.94
C ASP A 17 11.23 -10.88 -44.18
N ALA A 18 10.72 -11.82 -44.97
CA ALA A 18 10.04 -13.02 -44.55
C ALA A 18 10.97 -14.22 -44.74
N GLY A 19 10.95 -15.17 -43.80
CA GLY A 19 11.70 -16.41 -43.90
C GLY A 19 11.13 -17.51 -43.02
N ARG A 20 10.09 -18.16 -43.54
CA ARG A 20 9.39 -19.40 -43.10
C ARG A 20 10.23 -20.39 -42.29
N LEU A 21 9.63 -20.96 -41.24
CA LEU A 21 9.72 -22.38 -40.87
C LEU A 21 8.41 -22.82 -40.18
N GLU A 22 8.21 -24.13 -40.16
CA GLU A 22 6.94 -24.84 -40.36
C GLU A 22 6.01 -24.99 -39.15
N ALA A 23 4.81 -25.48 -39.49
CA ALA A 23 3.69 -25.81 -38.63
C ALA A 23 4.00 -26.96 -37.65
N GLY A 24 3.59 -26.76 -36.39
CA GLY A 24 3.43 -27.80 -35.39
C GLY A 24 2.20 -27.50 -34.55
N ARG A 25 1.08 -28.18 -34.84
CA ARG A 25 -0.06 -28.28 -33.93
C ARG A 25 0.41 -29.06 -32.70
N ASP A 26 0.40 -28.45 -31.51
CA ASP A 26 0.01 -29.17 -30.32
C ASP A 26 -0.71 -28.26 -29.32
N SER A 27 -1.97 -28.57 -29.14
CA SER A 27 -2.90 -28.00 -28.20
C SER A 27 -2.61 -28.53 -26.79
N ARG A 28 -2.11 -27.69 -25.89
CA ARG A 28 -2.26 -27.92 -24.44
C ARG A 28 -2.66 -26.65 -23.71
N ARG A 29 -3.90 -26.69 -23.21
CA ARG A 29 -4.45 -25.84 -22.16
C ARG A 29 -3.44 -25.78 -21.01
N ARG A 30 -2.73 -24.65 -20.86
CA ARG A 30 -1.94 -24.37 -19.67
C ARG A 30 -2.91 -23.78 -18.65
N GLY A 31 -3.28 -24.58 -17.66
CA GLY A 31 -4.14 -24.17 -16.56
C GLY A 31 -3.56 -22.94 -15.87
N VAL A 32 -4.46 -22.04 -15.48
CA VAL A 32 -4.20 -20.96 -14.53
C VAL A 32 -3.60 -21.62 -13.29
N GLN A 33 -2.28 -21.44 -13.09
CA GLN A 33 -1.64 -21.84 -11.84
C GLN A 33 -2.15 -20.88 -10.78
N ASP A 34 -2.95 -21.43 -9.87
CA ASP A 34 -3.32 -20.80 -8.62
C ASP A 34 -2.02 -20.44 -7.87
N VAL A 35 -1.66 -19.16 -7.87
CA VAL A 35 -0.41 -18.68 -7.28
C VAL A 35 -0.59 -18.72 -5.76
N ALA A 36 -0.23 -19.84 -5.16
CA ALA A 36 -0.15 -19.97 -3.71
C ALA A 36 0.77 -18.86 -3.15
N PRO A 37 0.39 -18.21 -2.03
CA PRO A 37 1.14 -17.08 -1.48
C PRO A 37 2.60 -17.45 -1.18
N PRO A 38 3.52 -16.45 -1.22
CA PRO A 38 4.95 -16.68 -1.04
C PRO A 38 5.23 -17.34 0.33
N ARG A 39 5.94 -18.47 0.29
CA ARG A 39 6.18 -19.32 1.46
C ARG A 39 7.11 -18.60 2.46
N PRO A 40 6.82 -18.66 3.76
CA PRO A 40 7.71 -18.11 4.78
C PRO A 40 8.99 -18.95 4.87
N SER A 41 10.11 -18.32 5.24
CA SER A 41 11.40 -18.98 5.40
C SER A 41 11.36 -20.01 6.54
N THR A 42 12.22 -21.04 6.49
CA THR A 42 12.33 -22.07 7.56
C THR A 42 12.52 -21.47 8.96
N LEU A 43 13.14 -20.29 9.06
CA LEU A 43 13.30 -19.54 10.31
C LEU A 43 11.96 -19.08 10.90
N LYS A 44 11.04 -18.59 10.06
CA LYS A 44 9.71 -18.13 10.51
C LYS A 44 8.85 -19.26 11.09
N PHE A 45 8.97 -20.48 10.58
CA PHE A 45 8.26 -21.64 11.14
C PHE A 45 8.83 -22.08 12.49
N ALA A 46 10.14 -21.97 12.72
CA ALA A 46 10.73 -22.21 14.03
C ALA A 46 10.27 -21.15 15.05
N GLU A 47 10.19 -19.89 14.63
CA GLU A 47 9.62 -18.79 15.44
C GLU A 47 8.14 -19.04 15.76
N LEU A 48 7.33 -19.49 14.79
CA LEU A 48 5.93 -19.87 15.01
C LEU A 48 5.83 -20.94 16.10
N GLY A 49 6.66 -21.99 16.01
CA GLY A 49 6.64 -23.08 16.97
C GLY A 49 7.02 -22.63 18.39
N SER A 50 8.04 -21.77 18.51
CA SER A 50 8.45 -21.16 19.77
C SER A 50 7.35 -20.29 20.37
N PHE A 51 6.71 -19.46 19.55
CA PHE A 51 5.59 -18.61 19.95
C PHE A 51 4.42 -19.42 20.51
N LEU A 52 4.00 -20.48 19.81
CA LEU A 52 2.91 -21.35 20.26
C LEU A 52 3.27 -22.11 21.55
N ALA A 53 4.51 -22.59 21.67
CA ALA A 53 4.97 -23.25 22.89
C ALA A 53 4.94 -22.31 24.11
N ALA A 54 5.31 -21.03 23.92
CA ALA A 54 5.22 -20.03 24.97
C ALA A 54 3.76 -19.76 25.39
N ARG A 55 2.86 -19.52 24.41
CA ARG A 55 1.43 -19.26 24.69
C ARG A 55 0.75 -20.46 25.36
N ARG A 56 1.08 -21.68 24.93
CA ARG A 56 0.60 -22.91 25.56
C ARG A 56 1.01 -23.03 27.02
N ALA A 57 2.22 -22.57 27.38
CA ALA A 57 2.70 -22.61 28.75
C ALA A 57 1.98 -21.60 29.69
N GLU A 58 1.39 -20.54 29.13
CA GLU A 58 0.67 -19.50 29.85
C GLU A 58 -0.80 -19.84 30.10
N VAL A 59 -1.46 -20.54 29.16
CA VAL A 59 -2.87 -20.92 29.31
C VAL A 59 -3.01 -22.09 30.26
N THR A 60 -3.84 -21.94 31.30
CA THR A 60 -4.08 -22.99 32.28
C THR A 60 -5.23 -23.91 31.84
N PRO A 61 -5.25 -25.19 32.26
CA PRO A 61 -6.34 -26.12 31.94
C PRO A 61 -7.73 -25.59 32.30
N GLU A 62 -7.85 -24.94 33.45
CA GLU A 62 -9.11 -24.41 33.97
C GLU A 62 -9.67 -23.30 33.07
N GLN A 63 -8.80 -22.51 32.45
CA GLN A 63 -9.21 -21.44 31.52
C GLN A 63 -9.88 -21.95 30.25
N VAL A 64 -9.69 -23.22 29.91
CA VAL A 64 -10.29 -23.89 28.74
C VAL A 64 -11.26 -25.00 29.14
N GLY A 65 -11.73 -24.99 30.40
CA GLY A 65 -12.73 -25.94 30.90
C GLY A 65 -12.21 -27.35 31.17
N LEU A 66 -10.88 -27.54 31.22
CA LEU A 66 -10.26 -28.80 31.62
C LEU A 66 -10.02 -28.81 33.14
N PRO A 67 -10.08 -30.00 33.78
CA PRO A 67 -9.90 -30.10 35.22
C PRO A 67 -8.50 -29.63 35.65
N GLY A 68 -8.53 -28.71 36.60
CA GLY A 68 -7.38 -28.17 37.29
C GLY A 68 -7.05 -28.93 38.56
N GLY A 69 -5.87 -29.55 38.64
CA GLY A 69 -5.35 -30.12 39.88
C GLY A 69 -5.14 -31.64 39.87
N GLY A 70 -4.04 -32.04 40.55
CA GLY A 70 -3.58 -33.43 40.75
C GLY A 70 -2.18 -33.67 40.16
N SER A 71 -1.12 -33.63 41.00
CA SER A 71 0.29 -33.93 40.69
C SER A 71 0.78 -33.50 39.29
N ARG A 72 0.29 -32.36 38.80
CA ARG A 72 0.53 -31.93 37.43
C ARG A 72 1.86 -31.20 37.39
N ARG A 73 2.83 -31.77 36.69
CA ARG A 73 4.21 -31.26 36.63
C ARG A 73 4.36 -29.97 35.80
N LEU A 74 3.36 -29.61 35.00
CA LEU A 74 3.32 -28.42 34.15
C LEU A 74 2.08 -27.59 34.48
N THR A 75 2.27 -26.27 34.56
CA THR A 75 1.23 -25.27 34.87
C THR A 75 0.33 -24.96 33.67
N GLY A 76 0.90 -24.96 32.45
CA GLY A 76 0.17 -24.71 31.22
C GLY A 76 -0.40 -25.98 30.56
N LEU A 77 -1.08 -25.79 29.43
CA LEU A 77 -1.65 -26.86 28.63
C LEU A 77 -0.58 -27.81 28.08
N ARG A 78 -0.92 -29.09 27.95
CA ARG A 78 -0.11 -30.07 27.21
C ARG A 78 -0.39 -29.98 25.71
N ARG A 79 0.51 -30.52 24.89
CA ARG A 79 0.35 -30.53 23.42
C ARG A 79 -0.90 -31.28 23.01
N GLU A 80 -1.18 -32.39 23.68
CA GLU A 80 -2.32 -33.25 23.44
C GLU A 80 -3.64 -32.53 23.76
N GLU A 81 -3.64 -31.66 24.78
CA GLU A 81 -4.81 -30.88 25.18
C GLU A 81 -5.13 -29.79 24.17
N VAL A 82 -4.11 -29.05 23.71
CA VAL A 82 -4.30 -28.05 22.64
C VAL A 82 -4.80 -28.73 21.37
N ALA A 83 -4.20 -29.86 20.99
CA ALA A 83 -4.60 -30.59 19.79
C ALA A 83 -6.06 -31.07 19.88
N MET A 84 -6.45 -31.65 21.03
CA MET A 84 -7.82 -32.09 21.28
C MET A 84 -8.82 -30.93 21.19
N LEU A 85 -8.55 -29.82 21.88
CA LEU A 85 -9.44 -28.66 21.89
C LEU A 85 -9.51 -27.96 20.52
N ALA A 86 -8.43 -27.98 19.74
CA ALA A 86 -8.38 -27.41 18.40
C ALA A 86 -8.88 -28.39 17.31
N GLY A 87 -9.30 -29.61 17.67
CA GLY A 87 -9.81 -30.61 16.72
C GLY A 87 -8.75 -31.17 15.76
N ILE A 88 -7.47 -31.17 16.15
CA ILE A 88 -6.36 -31.65 15.32
C ILE A 88 -5.60 -32.80 15.98
N GLY A 89 -4.81 -33.55 15.21
CA GLY A 89 -3.98 -34.63 15.75
C GLY A 89 -2.83 -34.12 16.61
N ALA A 90 -2.56 -34.78 17.76
CA ALA A 90 -1.47 -34.40 18.67
C ALA A 90 -0.09 -34.37 18.00
N SER A 91 0.21 -35.33 17.13
CA SER A 91 1.45 -35.37 16.35
C SER A 91 1.56 -34.20 15.37
N TRP A 92 0.44 -33.75 14.80
CA TRP A 92 0.40 -32.59 13.90
C TRP A 92 0.72 -31.31 14.66
N TYR A 93 0.06 -31.08 15.80
CA TYR A 93 0.37 -29.93 16.65
C TYR A 93 1.84 -29.93 17.12
N ALA A 94 2.39 -31.10 17.46
CA ALA A 94 3.81 -31.24 17.81
C ALA A 94 4.74 -30.86 16.64
N TRP A 95 4.40 -31.18 15.39
CA TRP A 95 5.17 -30.74 14.21
C TRP A 95 5.09 -29.25 13.97
N ILE A 96 3.96 -28.61 14.26
CA ILE A 96 3.82 -27.14 14.21
C ILE A 96 4.75 -26.50 15.25
N GLU A 97 4.71 -26.95 16.51
CA GLU A 97 5.59 -26.44 17.57
C GLU A 97 7.08 -26.67 17.29
N GLN A 98 7.43 -27.70 16.53
CA GLN A 98 8.81 -27.99 16.11
C GLN A 98 9.25 -27.22 14.86
N GLY A 99 8.39 -26.38 14.28
CA GLY A 99 8.66 -25.67 13.02
C GLY A 99 8.80 -26.57 11.79
N ARG A 100 8.27 -27.80 11.86
CA ARG A 100 8.32 -28.80 10.77
C ARG A 100 7.11 -28.73 9.85
N ALA A 101 5.99 -28.19 10.32
CA ALA A 101 4.79 -27.98 9.53
C ALA A 101 4.96 -26.77 8.60
N LYS A 102 5.02 -27.01 7.29
CA LYS A 102 5.31 -25.98 6.28
C LYS A 102 4.07 -25.31 5.67
N ASN A 103 2.86 -25.83 5.94
CA ASN A 103 1.58 -25.32 5.43
C ASN A 103 0.48 -25.59 6.47
N VAL A 104 0.29 -24.69 7.43
CA VAL A 104 -0.81 -24.77 8.40
C VAL A 104 -1.94 -23.89 7.87
N SER A 105 -3.15 -24.42 7.71
CA SER A 105 -4.29 -23.65 7.17
C SER A 105 -4.72 -22.54 8.12
N LEU A 106 -5.38 -21.49 7.60
CA LEU A 106 -5.91 -20.39 8.40
C LEU A 106 -6.92 -20.89 9.44
N GLU A 107 -7.78 -21.84 9.06
CA GLU A 107 -8.76 -22.48 9.94
C GLU A 107 -8.09 -23.18 11.15
N ILE A 108 -6.99 -23.91 10.91
CA ILE A 108 -6.23 -24.55 11.99
C ILE A 108 -5.57 -23.50 12.89
N LEU A 109 -5.03 -22.44 12.30
CA LEU A 109 -4.46 -21.33 13.07
C LEU A 109 -5.52 -20.63 13.94
N GLU A 110 -6.71 -20.38 13.40
CA GLU A 110 -7.84 -19.79 14.12
C GLU A 110 -8.32 -20.69 15.27
N ALA A 111 -8.41 -22.00 15.05
CA ALA A 111 -8.74 -22.96 16.10
C ALA A 111 -7.68 -22.96 17.21
N ILE A 112 -6.39 -22.99 16.86
CA ILE A 112 -5.28 -22.89 17.83
C ILE A 112 -5.33 -21.57 18.59
N ALA A 113 -5.57 -20.45 17.89
CA ALA A 113 -5.68 -19.13 18.50
C ALA A 113 -6.82 -19.05 19.52
N HIS A 114 -7.97 -19.67 19.21
CA HIS A 114 -9.10 -19.73 20.11
C HIS A 114 -8.77 -20.52 21.39
N VAL A 115 -8.16 -21.70 21.25
CA VAL A 115 -7.75 -22.53 22.40
C VAL A 115 -6.69 -21.85 23.25
N LEU A 116 -5.72 -21.21 22.62
CA LEU A 116 -4.66 -20.48 23.30
C LEU A 116 -5.10 -19.07 23.74
N ARG A 117 -6.37 -18.72 23.54
CA ARG A 117 -6.99 -17.43 23.91
C ARG A 117 -6.18 -16.22 23.44
N LEU A 118 -5.61 -16.31 22.24
CA LEU A 118 -4.79 -15.25 21.68
C LEU A 118 -5.64 -13.99 21.46
N ASN A 119 -5.07 -12.84 21.82
CA ASN A 119 -5.66 -11.56 21.47
C ASN A 119 -5.45 -11.23 19.97
N GLU A 120 -6.10 -10.18 19.49
CA GLU A 120 -6.02 -9.80 18.07
C GLU A 120 -4.57 -9.58 17.60
N VAL A 121 -3.72 -8.93 18.41
CA VAL A 121 -2.32 -8.67 18.04
C VAL A 121 -1.53 -9.97 17.90
N GLU A 122 -1.74 -10.90 18.82
CA GLU A 122 -1.12 -12.22 18.84
C GLU A 122 -1.58 -13.09 17.65
N CYS A 123 -2.87 -13.06 17.31
CA CYS A 123 -3.41 -13.74 16.12
C CYS A 123 -2.73 -13.25 14.84
N LEU A 124 -2.62 -11.93 14.66
CA LEU A 124 -1.96 -11.33 13.50
C LEU A 124 -0.47 -11.70 13.45
N HIS A 125 0.20 -11.77 14.61
CA HIS A 125 1.60 -12.19 14.70
C HIS A 125 1.78 -13.65 14.29
N MET A 126 0.96 -14.56 14.85
CA MET A 126 0.95 -15.97 14.50
C MET A 126 0.73 -16.19 13.00
N MET A 127 -0.24 -15.50 12.40
CA MET A 127 -0.51 -15.58 10.96
C MET A 127 0.69 -15.12 10.11
N ARG A 128 1.38 -14.04 10.51
CA ARG A 128 2.61 -13.57 9.83
C ARG A 128 3.75 -14.59 9.91
N LEU A 129 3.93 -15.24 11.06
CA LEU A 129 4.93 -16.29 11.24
C LEU A 129 4.61 -17.54 10.42
N ALA A 130 3.32 -17.87 10.29
CA ALA A 130 2.83 -18.92 9.40
C ALA A 130 2.88 -18.56 7.91
N GLY A 131 3.31 -17.34 7.56
CA GLY A 131 3.49 -16.89 6.18
C GLY A 131 2.25 -16.35 5.50
N TYR A 132 1.18 -16.11 6.25
CA TYR A 132 0.01 -15.43 5.71
C TYR A 132 0.30 -13.93 5.55
N ALA A 133 -0.07 -13.40 4.39
CA ALA A 133 -0.23 -11.98 4.22
C ALA A 133 -1.45 -11.56 5.04
N VAL A 134 -1.21 -10.91 6.16
CA VAL A 134 -2.28 -10.45 7.05
C VAL A 134 -2.72 -9.08 6.58
N PRO A 135 -3.99 -8.89 6.16
CA PRO A 135 -4.50 -7.59 5.77
C PRO A 135 -4.22 -6.59 6.90
N ARG A 136 -3.70 -5.42 6.55
CA ARG A 136 -3.53 -4.36 7.53
C ARG A 136 -4.92 -3.81 7.84
N ARG A 137 -5.59 -4.34 8.86
CA ARG A 137 -6.86 -3.76 9.30
C ARG A 137 -6.60 -2.35 9.85
N PRO A 138 -7.30 -1.31 9.38
CA PRO A 138 -7.23 0.01 9.99
C PRO A 138 -7.63 -0.11 11.45
N ARG A 139 -6.76 0.28 12.36
CA ARG A 139 -7.03 0.23 13.81
C ARG A 139 -7.72 1.50 14.33
N ASN A 140 -7.68 2.59 13.57
CA ASN A 140 -8.19 3.89 14.00
C ASN A 140 -9.32 4.37 13.08
N PRO A 141 -10.32 5.07 13.64
CA PRO A 141 -11.30 5.83 12.86
C PRO A 141 -10.61 6.89 11.98
N VAL A 142 -11.14 7.13 10.79
CA VAL A 142 -10.65 8.17 9.85
C VAL A 142 -10.57 9.55 10.51
N ASP A 143 -11.51 9.86 11.40
CA ASP A 143 -11.54 11.13 12.12
C ASP A 143 -10.36 11.33 13.08
N ASP A 144 -9.83 10.26 13.67
CA ASP A 144 -8.64 10.32 14.53
C ASP A 144 -7.37 10.55 13.72
N ASP A 145 -7.31 10.04 12.49
CA ASP A 145 -6.21 10.28 11.55
C ASP A 145 -6.22 11.72 11.05
N ARG A 146 -7.39 12.24 10.67
CA ARG A 146 -7.55 13.64 10.26
C ARG A 146 -7.15 14.62 11.37
N ARG A 147 -7.59 14.39 12.61
CA ARG A 147 -7.20 15.24 13.76
C ARG A 147 -5.70 15.20 14.04
N LEU A 148 -5.08 14.03 13.94
CA LEU A 148 -3.62 13.92 14.11
C LEU A 148 -2.89 14.68 12.98
N ALA A 149 -3.29 14.42 11.74
CA ALA A 149 -2.71 15.03 10.54
C ALA A 149 -2.74 16.56 10.63
N MET A 150 -3.90 17.15 10.99
CA MET A 150 -4.05 18.60 11.15
C MET A 150 -3.13 19.18 12.23
N ARG A 151 -2.94 18.49 13.37
CA ARG A 151 -2.04 18.99 14.43
C ARG A 151 -0.57 18.93 14.04
N VAL A 152 -0.20 17.96 13.21
CA VAL A 152 1.21 17.62 12.95
C VAL A 152 1.73 18.29 11.69
N VAL A 153 0.90 18.45 10.65
CA VAL A 153 1.35 18.94 9.34
C VAL A 153 1.95 20.36 9.41
N ASP A 154 1.38 21.22 10.25
CA ASP A 154 1.87 22.59 10.46
C ASP A 154 3.18 22.66 11.25
N SER A 155 3.65 21.55 11.86
CA SER A 155 4.97 21.51 12.52
C SER A 155 6.12 21.35 11.52
N PHE A 156 5.84 20.99 10.26
CA PHE A 156 6.84 20.75 9.20
C PHE A 156 7.15 22.02 8.37
N LEU A 157 7.28 23.17 9.03
CA LEU A 157 7.23 24.51 8.42
C LEU A 157 8.25 24.82 7.30
N SER A 158 9.30 24.02 7.12
CA SER A 158 10.36 24.33 6.15
C SER A 158 10.17 23.71 4.77
N LYS A 159 9.27 22.74 4.59
CA LYS A 159 9.06 22.04 3.31
C LYS A 159 7.58 21.76 3.06
N PRO A 160 7.12 21.70 1.80
CA PRO A 160 5.74 21.33 1.50
C PRO A 160 5.46 19.91 2.00
N ALA A 161 4.42 19.77 2.80
CA ALA A 161 4.05 18.51 3.45
C ALA A 161 2.54 18.32 3.48
N TYR A 162 2.09 17.08 3.28
CA TYR A 162 0.68 16.72 3.45
C TYR A 162 0.50 15.28 3.90
N PHE A 163 -0.59 15.04 4.61
CA PHE A 163 -1.05 13.71 4.98
C PHE A 163 -2.05 13.19 3.96
N MET A 164 -1.96 11.90 3.70
CA MET A 164 -2.82 11.19 2.78
C MET A 164 -3.25 9.86 3.41
N ASP A 165 -4.50 9.47 3.21
CA ASP A 165 -5.00 8.18 3.67
C ASP A 165 -4.89 7.07 2.60
N ARG A 166 -5.38 5.86 2.93
CA ARG A 166 -5.33 4.71 2.03
C ARG A 166 -6.16 4.89 0.75
N TYR A 167 -7.14 5.79 0.78
CA TYR A 167 -7.97 6.13 -0.36
C TYR A 167 -7.35 7.24 -1.22
N TRP A 168 -6.15 7.71 -0.86
CA TRP A 168 -5.48 8.85 -1.49
C TRP A 168 -6.18 10.19 -1.25
N ASP A 169 -7.02 10.26 -0.20
CA ASP A 169 -7.57 11.52 0.25
C ASP A 169 -6.52 12.29 1.03
N VAL A 170 -6.29 13.54 0.64
CA VAL A 170 -5.46 14.49 1.38
C VAL A 170 -6.21 14.91 2.64
N LEU A 171 -5.75 14.44 3.80
CA LEU A 171 -6.40 14.69 5.08
C LEU A 171 -6.03 16.05 5.68
N ALA A 172 -4.79 16.49 5.45
CA ALA A 172 -4.29 17.78 5.88
C ALA A 172 -3.04 18.13 5.06
N ALA A 173 -2.85 19.40 4.73
CA ALA A 173 -1.66 19.89 4.06
C ALA A 173 -1.19 21.16 4.78
N ASN A 174 0.13 21.34 4.89
CA ASN A 174 0.62 22.64 5.33
C ASN A 174 0.33 23.68 4.25
N SER A 175 0.38 24.94 4.64
CA SER A 175 0.05 26.06 3.76
C SER A 175 0.97 26.11 2.52
N LEU A 176 2.23 25.65 2.63
CA LEU A 176 3.14 25.60 1.49
C LEU A 176 2.73 24.53 0.47
N ALA A 177 2.36 23.32 0.91
CA ALA A 177 1.84 22.27 0.04
C ALA A 177 0.48 22.63 -0.55
N THR A 178 -0.39 23.26 0.25
CA THR A 178 -1.72 23.70 -0.18
C THR A 178 -1.62 24.62 -1.39
N ARG A 179 -0.76 25.65 -1.30
CA ARG A 179 -0.53 26.59 -2.41
C ARG A 179 0.21 25.93 -3.58
N LEU A 180 1.21 25.10 -3.30
CA LEU A 180 2.07 24.52 -4.34
C LEU A 180 1.32 23.51 -5.21
N LEU A 181 0.45 22.69 -4.58
CA LEU A 181 -0.28 21.61 -5.24
C LEU A 181 -1.73 22.00 -5.58
N GLY A 182 -2.21 23.15 -5.11
CA GLY A 182 -3.56 23.65 -5.39
C GLY A 182 -4.65 22.91 -4.63
N PHE A 183 -4.42 22.53 -3.37
CA PHE A 183 -5.41 21.85 -2.52
C PHE A 183 -6.51 22.79 -1.96
N GLU A 184 -6.69 23.99 -2.52
CA GLU A 184 -7.65 25.01 -2.03
C GLU A 184 -9.11 24.75 -2.46
N GLY A 185 -9.44 23.55 -2.96
CA GLY A 185 -10.75 23.19 -3.53
C GLY A 185 -11.52 22.13 -2.73
N ALA A 186 -12.69 21.70 -3.22
CA ALA A 186 -13.51 20.66 -2.58
C ALA A 186 -12.98 19.24 -2.79
N ASN A 187 -12.22 19.01 -3.87
CA ASN A 187 -11.66 17.70 -4.18
C ASN A 187 -10.25 17.57 -3.58
N HIS A 188 -10.15 16.72 -2.58
CA HIS A 188 -8.91 16.45 -1.85
C HIS A 188 -8.31 15.10 -2.22
N ASN A 189 -8.90 14.36 -3.17
CA ASN A 189 -8.33 13.10 -3.60
C ASN A 189 -7.22 13.34 -4.63
N TYR A 190 -6.01 12.87 -4.33
CA TYR A 190 -4.85 13.09 -5.20
C TYR A 190 -5.02 12.42 -6.56
N LEU A 191 -5.62 11.22 -6.62
CA LEU A 191 -5.82 10.51 -7.88
C LEU A 191 -6.88 11.20 -8.74
N GLU A 192 -7.98 11.66 -8.15
CA GLU A 192 -8.96 12.44 -8.90
C GLU A 192 -8.36 13.74 -9.42
N SER A 193 -7.56 14.44 -8.61
CA SER A 193 -6.81 15.61 -9.07
C SER A 193 -5.83 15.28 -10.20
N LEU A 194 -5.19 14.11 -10.20
CA LEU A 194 -4.22 13.74 -11.24
C LEU A 194 -4.88 13.31 -12.56
N PHE A 195 -6.05 12.66 -12.49
CA PHE A 195 -6.67 11.99 -13.65
C PHE A 195 -7.95 12.64 -14.17
N LEU A 196 -8.68 13.38 -13.33
CA LEU A 196 -9.98 13.97 -13.66
C LEU A 196 -9.94 15.50 -13.79
N ASP A 197 -8.92 16.17 -13.24
CA ASP A 197 -8.70 17.60 -13.45
C ASP A 197 -8.12 17.84 -14.86
N PRO A 198 -8.81 18.59 -15.75
CA PRO A 198 -8.30 18.89 -17.09
C PRO A 198 -6.98 19.67 -17.09
N ARG A 199 -6.64 20.34 -15.98
CA ARG A 199 -5.39 21.10 -15.83
C ARG A 199 -4.23 20.24 -15.35
N ALA A 200 -4.45 18.98 -14.98
CA ALA A 200 -3.41 18.11 -14.44
C ALA A 200 -2.20 17.96 -15.39
N PRO A 201 -2.37 17.75 -16.71
CA PRO A 201 -1.24 17.61 -17.62
C PRO A 201 -0.31 18.83 -17.64
N ASP A 202 -0.85 20.04 -17.48
CA ASP A 202 -0.06 21.28 -17.48
C ASP A 202 0.73 21.49 -16.18
N ARG A 203 0.36 20.81 -15.08
CA ARG A 203 1.01 20.94 -13.77
C ARG A 203 2.32 20.16 -13.68
N PHE A 204 2.55 19.18 -14.55
CA PHE A 204 3.74 18.33 -14.50
C PHE A 204 4.50 18.45 -15.82
N ALA A 205 5.83 18.51 -15.75
CA ALA A 205 6.65 18.49 -16.97
C ALA A 205 6.56 17.15 -17.73
N ASP A 206 6.27 16.07 -17.00
CA ASP A 206 6.08 14.71 -17.51
C ASP A 206 4.91 14.05 -16.76
N TRP A 207 3.69 14.48 -17.12
CA TRP A 207 2.47 13.99 -16.48
C TRP A 207 2.25 12.48 -16.70
N GLU A 208 2.60 11.97 -17.87
CA GLU A 208 2.39 10.55 -18.23
C GLU A 208 3.19 9.63 -17.32
N ARG A 209 4.45 9.97 -17.03
CA ARG A 209 5.27 9.22 -16.07
C ARG A 209 4.72 9.31 -14.65
N VAL A 210 4.29 10.51 -14.22
CA VAL A 210 3.68 10.70 -12.88
C VAL A 210 2.40 9.89 -12.74
N ALA A 211 1.56 9.84 -13.78
CA ALA A 211 0.34 9.05 -13.84
C ALA A 211 0.62 7.54 -13.75
N ASP A 212 1.57 7.03 -14.53
CA ASP A 212 1.97 5.61 -14.52
C ASP A 212 2.49 5.18 -13.14
N GLU A 213 3.35 5.99 -12.52
CA GLU A 213 3.88 5.72 -11.18
C GLU A 213 2.80 5.78 -10.10
N ALA A 214 1.88 6.76 -10.18
CA ALA A 214 0.77 6.88 -9.24
C ALA A 214 -0.16 5.66 -9.30
N VAL A 215 -0.50 5.18 -10.51
CA VAL A 215 -1.34 3.98 -10.72
C VAL A 215 -0.65 2.73 -10.17
N ALA A 216 0.64 2.56 -10.48
CA ALA A 216 1.41 1.42 -10.01
C ALA A 216 1.48 1.39 -8.47
N ARG A 217 1.67 2.54 -7.82
CA ARG A 217 1.68 2.66 -6.37
C ARG A 217 0.30 2.44 -5.74
N PHE A 218 -0.75 3.04 -6.31
CA PHE A 218 -2.12 2.87 -5.84
C PHE A 218 -2.55 1.39 -5.87
N ARG A 219 -2.16 0.66 -6.93
CA ARG A 219 -2.39 -0.79 -7.02
C ARG A 219 -1.69 -1.57 -5.90
N THR A 220 -0.40 -1.30 -5.68
CA THR A 220 0.36 -1.97 -4.61
C THR A 220 -0.30 -1.74 -3.25
N GLN A 221 -0.71 -0.50 -2.96
CA GLN A 221 -1.31 -0.14 -1.66
C GLN A 221 -2.73 -0.68 -1.48
N SER A 222 -3.58 -0.59 -2.50
CA SER A 222 -4.94 -1.12 -2.44
C SER A 222 -4.97 -2.65 -2.26
N GLY A 223 -3.94 -3.35 -2.75
CA GLY A 223 -3.75 -4.78 -2.51
C GLY A 223 -3.60 -5.17 -1.03
N GLU A 224 -3.22 -4.25 -0.13
CA GLU A 224 -3.16 -4.52 1.31
C GLU A 224 -4.54 -4.52 1.99
N TYR A 225 -5.57 -4.01 1.32
CA TYR A 225 -6.93 -3.78 1.83
C TYR A 225 -7.99 -4.47 0.95
N LEU A 226 -7.77 -5.76 0.63
CA LEU A 226 -8.69 -6.54 -0.19
C LEU A 226 -10.11 -6.54 0.38
N GLY A 227 -11.09 -6.30 -0.50
CA GLY A 227 -12.51 -6.28 -0.14
C GLY A 227 -13.03 -4.94 0.41
N ASP A 228 -12.20 -3.89 0.45
CA ASP A 228 -12.65 -2.54 0.82
C ASP A 228 -13.57 -1.94 -0.28
N PRO A 229 -14.87 -1.74 0.00
CA PRO A 229 -15.82 -1.28 -1.01
C PRO A 229 -15.53 0.15 -1.49
N ARG A 230 -14.89 1.00 -0.66
CA ARG A 230 -14.56 2.37 -1.04
C ARG A 230 -13.37 2.42 -2.00
N LEU A 231 -12.36 1.56 -1.81
CA LEU A 231 -11.26 1.42 -2.79
C LEU A 231 -11.78 0.89 -4.14
N ALA A 232 -12.71 -0.08 -4.11
CA ALA A 232 -13.34 -0.59 -5.32
C ALA A 232 -14.14 0.51 -6.05
N ALA A 233 -14.92 1.30 -5.32
CA ALA A 233 -15.68 2.41 -5.88
C ALA A 233 -14.77 3.50 -6.48
N LEU A 234 -13.70 3.90 -5.79
CA LEU A 234 -12.73 4.87 -6.29
C LEU A 234 -12.05 4.37 -7.57
N THR A 235 -11.62 3.10 -7.59
CA THR A 235 -11.01 2.49 -8.78
C THR A 235 -11.96 2.54 -9.97
N GLN A 236 -13.23 2.19 -9.77
CA GLN A 236 -14.23 2.23 -10.82
C GLN A 236 -14.49 3.67 -11.30
N HIS A 237 -14.62 4.62 -10.37
CA HIS A 237 -14.81 6.03 -10.68
C HIS A 237 -13.68 6.58 -11.56
N LEU A 238 -12.43 6.29 -11.21
CA LEU A 238 -11.26 6.73 -11.99
C LEU A 238 -11.18 6.08 -13.37
N ARG A 239 -11.57 4.80 -13.50
CA ARG A 239 -11.63 4.09 -14.80
C ARG A 239 -12.69 4.69 -15.73
N GLU A 240 -13.84 5.08 -15.19
CA GLU A 240 -14.92 5.70 -15.96
C GLU A 240 -14.57 7.13 -16.35
N GLY A 241 -13.91 7.87 -15.46
CA GLY A 241 -13.56 9.27 -15.68
C GLY A 241 -12.29 9.53 -16.49
N SER A 242 -11.38 8.55 -16.63
CA SER A 242 -10.11 8.72 -17.33
C SER A 242 -9.70 7.48 -18.12
N ALA A 243 -9.69 7.62 -19.45
CA ALA A 243 -9.18 6.58 -20.35
C ALA A 243 -7.71 6.24 -20.10
N VAL A 244 -6.91 7.24 -19.68
CA VAL A 244 -5.50 7.04 -19.34
C VAL A 244 -5.38 6.21 -18.06
N PHE A 245 -6.17 6.51 -17.02
CA PHE A 245 -6.19 5.67 -15.81
C PHE A 245 -6.61 4.24 -16.14
N ALA A 246 -7.67 4.06 -16.94
CA ALA A 246 -8.16 2.75 -17.34
C ALA A 246 -7.06 1.93 -18.04
N ASP A 247 -6.36 2.50 -19.01
CA ASP A 247 -5.27 1.83 -19.71
C ASP A 247 -4.12 1.46 -18.77
N LEU A 248 -3.65 2.39 -17.94
CA LEU A 248 -2.59 2.14 -16.97
C LEU A 248 -2.98 1.06 -15.95
N TRP A 249 -4.24 1.05 -15.52
CA TRP A 249 -4.79 0.03 -14.63
C TRP A 249 -4.79 -1.35 -15.32
N GLU A 250 -5.18 -1.46 -16.58
CA GLU A 250 -5.16 -2.75 -17.28
C GLU A 250 -3.74 -3.34 -17.49
N ARG A 251 -2.68 -2.53 -17.37
CA ARG A 251 -1.28 -3.01 -17.49
C ARG A 251 -0.79 -3.82 -16.29
N HIS A 252 -1.50 -3.81 -15.16
CA HIS A 252 -1.17 -4.60 -13.97
C HIS A 252 0.25 -4.39 -13.41
N ARG A 253 0.82 -3.20 -13.59
CA ARG A 253 2.12 -2.85 -13.02
C ARG A 253 1.98 -2.54 -11.53
N PHE A 254 2.95 -3.02 -10.74
CA PHE A 254 3.09 -2.71 -9.32
C PHE A 254 4.24 -1.73 -9.12
N GLY A 255 4.04 -0.75 -8.23
CA GLY A 255 5.09 0.17 -7.81
C GLY A 255 5.92 -0.43 -6.69
N ASP A 256 7.22 -0.17 -6.70
CA ASP A 256 8.18 -0.60 -5.67
C ASP A 256 8.25 0.37 -4.46
N GLY A 257 7.46 1.44 -4.49
CA GLY A 257 7.41 2.44 -3.42
C GLY A 257 8.67 3.32 -3.33
N THR A 258 9.51 3.34 -4.36
CA THR A 258 10.71 4.18 -4.38
C THR A 258 10.40 5.67 -4.42
N GLN A 259 11.37 6.45 -3.94
CA GLN A 259 11.35 7.91 -3.99
C GLN A 259 11.20 8.38 -5.44
N VAL A 260 10.05 8.98 -5.73
CA VAL A 260 9.75 9.55 -7.05
C VAL A 260 10.19 11.00 -7.07
N THR A 261 11.02 11.36 -8.05
CA THR A 261 11.23 12.78 -8.38
C THR A 261 10.11 13.24 -9.30
N GLN A 262 9.37 14.27 -8.91
CA GLN A 262 8.38 14.95 -9.76
C GLN A 262 8.90 16.32 -10.15
N VAL A 263 8.63 16.72 -11.40
CA VAL A 263 8.94 18.07 -11.89
C VAL A 263 7.60 18.78 -12.10
N LEU A 264 7.31 19.74 -11.21
CA LEU A 264 6.11 20.55 -11.26
C LEU A 264 6.34 21.79 -12.12
N THR A 265 5.36 22.13 -12.94
CA THR A 265 5.28 23.41 -13.67
C THR A 265 4.32 24.31 -12.91
N HIS A 266 4.84 25.34 -12.24
CA HIS A 266 4.05 26.23 -11.39
C HIS A 266 4.10 27.68 -11.92
N PRO A 267 2.95 28.37 -12.08
CA PRO A 267 2.90 29.71 -12.70
C PRO A 267 3.80 30.76 -12.04
N GLY A 268 3.95 30.72 -10.72
CA GLY A 268 4.79 31.66 -9.96
C GLY A 268 6.23 31.19 -9.71
N LEU A 269 6.56 29.91 -9.97
CA LEU A 269 7.87 29.32 -9.64
C LEU A 269 8.62 28.78 -10.87
N GLY A 270 7.96 28.66 -12.02
CA GLY A 270 8.46 27.93 -13.17
C GLY A 270 8.54 26.43 -12.86
N GLN A 271 9.54 25.75 -13.44
CA GLN A 271 9.77 24.32 -13.17
C GLN A 271 10.47 24.12 -11.82
N VAL A 272 9.93 23.19 -11.01
CA VAL A 272 10.37 22.86 -9.66
C VAL A 272 10.52 21.34 -9.55
N SER A 273 11.75 20.86 -9.39
CA SER A 273 12.02 19.42 -9.19
C SER A 273 12.01 19.07 -7.71
N LEU A 274 11.11 18.16 -7.32
CA LEU A 274 10.85 17.76 -5.95
C LEU A 274 10.92 16.24 -5.82
N SER A 275 11.60 15.77 -4.79
CA SER A 275 11.54 14.37 -4.37
C SER A 275 10.35 14.13 -3.47
N HIS A 276 9.61 13.07 -3.76
CA HIS A 276 8.49 12.61 -2.95
C HIS A 276 9.03 11.62 -1.91
N ILE A 277 9.16 12.08 -0.68
CA ILE A 277 9.52 11.23 0.45
C ILE A 277 8.20 10.79 1.11
N CYS A 278 7.94 9.48 1.07
CA CYS A 278 6.78 8.88 1.69
C CYS A 278 7.15 8.27 3.04
N LEU A 279 6.44 8.67 4.09
CA LEU A 279 6.61 8.15 5.44
C LEU A 279 5.32 7.43 5.87
N ASP A 280 5.42 6.12 6.08
CA ASP A 280 4.33 5.28 6.57
C ASP A 280 4.28 5.24 8.10
N PHE A 281 3.07 5.29 8.67
CA PHE A 281 2.89 5.19 10.11
C PHE A 281 2.56 3.76 10.52
N ALA A 282 3.51 3.06 11.15
CA ALA A 282 3.33 1.67 11.58
C ALA A 282 2.12 1.46 12.50
N ALA A 283 1.84 2.42 13.39
CA ALA A 283 0.69 2.40 14.30
C ALA A 283 -0.63 2.82 13.63
N ARG A 284 -0.58 3.38 12.42
CA ARG A 284 -1.74 3.88 11.66
C ARG A 284 -1.66 3.41 10.20
N PRO A 285 -1.87 2.11 9.93
CA PRO A 285 -1.82 1.59 8.57
C PRO A 285 -2.73 2.35 7.61
N GLY A 286 -2.15 2.77 6.48
CA GLY A 286 -2.87 3.52 5.45
C GLY A 286 -2.75 5.03 5.60
N LEU A 287 -2.30 5.55 6.75
CA LEU A 287 -1.93 6.95 6.88
C LEU A 287 -0.49 7.14 6.40
N GLN A 288 -0.27 8.12 5.53
CA GLN A 288 1.05 8.48 5.00
C GLN A 288 1.30 9.97 5.16
N LEU A 289 2.54 10.34 5.45
CA LEU A 289 3.04 11.71 5.35
C LEU A 289 3.91 11.81 4.09
N ILE A 290 3.54 12.71 3.19
CA ILE A 290 4.30 13.03 2.00
C ILE A 290 5.06 14.34 2.24
N LEU A 291 6.38 14.27 2.12
CA LEU A 291 7.26 15.44 2.14
C LEU A 291 7.81 15.68 0.73
N LEU A 292 7.73 16.93 0.26
CA LEU A 292 8.27 17.33 -1.03
C LEU A 292 9.62 18.02 -0.83
N ASP A 293 10.69 17.34 -1.21
CA ASP A 293 12.07 17.81 -0.98
C ASP A 293 12.71 18.39 -2.25
N PRO A 294 13.10 19.68 -2.27
CA PRO A 294 13.81 20.29 -3.40
C PRO A 294 15.07 19.53 -3.80
N GLN A 295 15.22 19.20 -5.09
CA GLN A 295 16.39 18.48 -5.60
C GLN A 295 17.67 19.33 -5.70
N SER A 296 17.59 20.64 -5.47
CA SER A 296 18.76 21.52 -5.44
C SER A 296 18.57 22.71 -4.53
N GLY A 297 19.68 23.30 -4.06
CA GLY A 297 19.65 24.53 -3.27
C GLY A 297 18.95 25.68 -4.01
N ALA A 298 19.15 25.81 -5.33
CA ALA A 298 18.48 26.83 -6.14
C ALA A 298 16.94 26.65 -6.19
N VAL A 299 16.45 25.40 -6.19
CA VAL A 299 15.01 25.12 -6.09
C VAL A 299 14.51 25.43 -4.68
N ALA A 300 15.27 25.06 -3.64
CA ALA A 300 14.94 25.36 -2.25
C ALA A 300 14.84 26.89 -2.01
N ASP A 301 15.80 27.67 -2.50
CA ASP A 301 15.84 29.12 -2.35
C ASP A 301 14.70 29.83 -3.10
N ARG A 302 14.32 29.32 -4.28
CA ARG A 302 13.13 29.83 -4.99
C ARG A 302 11.85 29.51 -4.24
N LEU A 303 11.71 28.29 -3.73
CA LEU A 303 10.55 27.87 -2.96
C LEU A 303 10.41 28.67 -1.65
N ALA A 304 11.52 28.91 -0.96
CA ALA A 304 11.56 29.71 0.27
C ALA A 304 11.18 31.17 0.03
N ARG A 305 11.68 31.80 -1.04
CA ARG A 305 11.28 33.17 -1.43
C ARG A 305 9.80 33.25 -1.77
N TRP A 306 9.31 32.33 -2.59
CA TRP A 306 7.89 32.25 -2.92
C TRP A 306 7.01 32.00 -1.69
N ALA A 307 7.49 31.26 -0.71
CA ALA A 307 6.79 31.08 0.56
C ALA A 307 6.63 32.39 1.35
N GLN A 308 7.60 33.31 1.24
CA GLN A 308 7.63 34.61 1.92
C GLN A 308 6.84 35.70 1.18
N ASP A 309 6.82 35.66 -0.16
CA ASP A 309 6.21 36.69 -1.02
C ASP A 309 4.67 36.79 -0.91
N ALA A 310 4.03 35.77 -0.33
CA ALA A 310 2.66 35.84 0.13
C ALA A 310 2.62 35.25 1.55
N PRO A 311 2.22 36.00 2.59
CA PRO A 311 2.07 35.41 3.91
C PRO A 311 1.10 34.24 3.81
N LEU A 312 1.59 33.05 4.17
CA LEU A 312 0.77 31.86 4.33
C LEU A 312 -0.35 32.27 5.31
N PRO A 313 -1.65 32.02 5.01
CA PRO A 313 -2.69 32.35 5.98
C PRO A 313 -2.33 31.70 7.33
N GLU A 314 -2.31 32.51 8.39
CA GLU A 314 -2.15 31.98 9.74
C GLU A 314 -3.36 31.07 10.02
N ALA A 315 -3.08 29.80 10.28
CA ALA A 315 -3.97 28.64 10.17
C ALA A 315 -4.16 28.14 8.73
N GLY A 316 -3.51 27.01 8.45
CA GLY A 316 -3.69 26.24 7.22
C GLY A 316 -5.17 25.98 6.95
N VAL A 317 -5.50 25.94 5.66
CA VAL A 317 -6.84 25.60 5.18
C VAL A 317 -7.26 24.28 5.83
N ARG A 318 -8.28 24.33 6.69
CA ARG A 318 -8.94 23.15 7.20
C ARG A 318 -9.74 22.57 6.04
N VAL A 319 -9.24 21.51 5.44
CA VAL A 319 -9.98 20.68 4.48
C VAL A 319 -11.31 20.30 5.14
N PRO A 320 -12.46 20.87 4.72
CA PRO A 320 -13.75 20.50 5.29
C PRO A 320 -14.12 19.08 4.85
N ALA A 321 -14.96 18.44 5.67
CA ALA A 321 -15.34 17.05 5.54
C ALA A 321 -16.12 16.74 4.25
#